data_AF-A0A2V6D586-F1
#
_entry.id   AF-A0A2V6D586-F1
#
_cell.length_a   1.000
_cell.length_b   1.000
_cell.length_c   1.000
_cell.angle_alpha   90.00
_cell.angle_beta   90.00
_cell.angle_gamma   90.00
#
_symmetry.space_group_name_H-M   'P 1'
#
loop_
_entity.id
_entity.type
_entity.pdbx_description
1 polymer ?
#
loop_
_entity_poly.entity_id
_entity_poly.type
_entity_poly.pdbx_seq_one_letter_code
_entity_poly.pdbx_strand_id
1 'polypeptide(L)' 'MTRALRELGEDKLLAKVFPGLNRNSRVVIGAGDDCAVLKFRGAKDWLLLKSDCVVEQVHFTKETNARAVG' A
#
# COMPACT_ATOMS: atom_id res chain seq x y z
N MET A 1 20.12 18.82 0.58
CA MET A 1 19.54 18.83 1.93
C MET A 1 18.53 17.71 2.03
N THR A 2 18.78 16.70 2.88
CA THR A 2 17.81 15.61 3.09
C THR A 2 16.72 16.11 4.03
N ARG A 3 15.46 16.11 3.56
CA ARG A 3 14.31 16.54 4.35
C ARG A 3 13.83 15.37 5.22
N ALA A 4 13.46 15.62 6.47
CA ALA A 4 12.91 14.57 7.33
C ALA A 4 11.51 14.13 6.82
N LEU A 5 11.14 12.86 7.02
CA LEU A 5 9.82 12.35 6.59
C LEU A 5 8.65 13.13 7.20
N ARG A 6 8.77 13.51 8.49
CA ARG A 6 7.76 14.32 9.20
C ARG A 6 7.49 15.68 8.53
N GLU A 7 8.46 16.23 7.81
CA GLU A 7 8.34 17.53 7.11
C GLU A 7 7.84 17.38 5.67
N LEU A 8 7.94 16.16 5.12
CA LEU A 8 7.45 15.83 3.78
C LEU A 8 5.96 15.54 3.81
N GLY A 9 5.51 14.75 4.79
CA GLY A 9 4.15 14.23 4.86
C GLY A 9 3.92 13.02 3.94
N GLU A 10 2.85 12.27 4.21
CA GLU A 10 2.55 11.00 3.55
C GLU A 10 2.29 11.15 2.05
N ASP A 11 1.36 12.01 1.64
CA ASP A 11 0.98 12.16 0.23
C ASP A 11 2.17 12.50 -0.67
N LYS A 12 3.04 13.40 -0.22
CA LYS A 12 4.25 13.81 -0.96
C LYS A 12 5.31 12.73 -0.96
N LEU A 13 5.36 11.88 0.08
CA LEU A 13 6.21 10.70 0.09
C LEU A 13 5.71 9.67 -0.92
N LEU A 14 4.41 9.35 -0.89
CA LEU A 14 3.78 8.40 -1.80
C LEU A 14 3.92 8.85 -3.27
N ALA A 15 3.72 10.13 -3.55
CA ALA A 15 3.93 10.71 -4.88
C ALA A 15 5.37 10.54 -5.40
N LYS A 16 6.37 10.39 -4.52
CA LYS A 16 7.76 10.07 -4.89
C LYS A 16 8.03 8.58 -4.99
N VAL A 17 7.34 7.76 -4.20
CA VAL A 17 7.51 6.31 -4.17
C VAL A 17 6.82 5.63 -5.36
N PHE A 18 5.55 5.96 -5.63
CA PHE A 18 4.74 5.28 -6.65
C PHE A 18 5.37 5.26 -8.05
N PRO A 19 5.99 6.34 -8.57
CA PRO A 19 6.65 6.31 -9.86
C PRO A 19 7.86 5.37 -9.93
N GLY A 20 8.49 5.08 -8.78
CA GLY A 20 9.64 4.17 -8.68
C GLY A 20 9.26 2.70 -8.53
N LEU A 21 7.98 2.37 -8.43
CA LEU A 21 7.53 0.97 -8.33
C LEU A 21 7.61 0.28 -9.68
N ASN A 22 8.14 -0.95 -9.68
CA ASN A 22 8.22 -1.79 -10.87
C ASN A 22 6.82 -2.06 -11.46
N ARG A 23 6.66 -1.81 -12.76
CA ARG A 23 5.44 -2.12 -13.50
C ARG A 23 5.80 -2.97 -14.71
N ASN A 24 5.01 -4.02 -14.94
CA ASN A 24 5.10 -4.83 -16.15
C ASN A 24 3.75 -4.81 -16.88
N SER A 25 3.66 -5.48 -18.03
CA SER A 25 2.45 -5.51 -18.89
C SER A 25 1.20 -6.09 -18.23
N ARG A 26 1.31 -6.71 -17.05
CA ARG A 26 0.17 -7.20 -16.27
C ARG A 26 -0.42 -6.14 -15.35
N VAL A 27 0.28 -5.04 -15.06
CA VAL A 27 -0.24 -3.97 -14.20
C VAL A 27 -1.13 -3.04 -15.01
N VAL A 28 -2.44 -3.10 -14.80
CA VAL A 28 -3.44 -2.22 -15.44
C VAL A 28 -3.47 -0.87 -14.75
N ILE A 29 -3.62 -0.89 -13.42
CA ILE A 29 -3.55 0.29 -12.54
C ILE A 29 -2.53 -0.02 -11.45
N GLY A 30 -1.54 0.87 -11.28
CA GLY A 30 -0.49 0.72 -10.26
C GLY A 30 -0.97 1.14 -8.86
N ALA A 31 -0.06 1.19 -7.89
CA ALA A 31 -0.35 1.78 -6.58
C ALA A 31 -0.64 3.28 -6.71
N GLY A 32 -1.52 3.80 -5.85
CA GLY A 32 -1.99 5.20 -5.88
C GLY A 32 -3.51 5.37 -5.88
N ASP A 33 -4.23 4.25 -5.91
CA ASP A 33 -5.66 4.14 -5.63
C ASP A 33 -5.85 3.15 -4.46
N ASP A 34 -7.09 2.80 -4.13
CA ASP A 34 -7.40 1.84 -3.05
C ASP A 34 -6.75 0.47 -3.28
N CYS A 35 -6.63 0.01 -4.52
CA CYS A 35 -5.97 -1.24 -4.89
C CYS A 35 -5.20 -1.09 -6.22
N ALA A 36 -4.12 -1.86 -6.39
CA ALA A 36 -3.55 -2.09 -7.71
C ALA A 36 -4.41 -3.11 -8.48
N VAL A 37 -4.57 -2.89 -9.79
CA VAL A 37 -5.35 -3.76 -10.68
C VAL A 37 -4.42 -4.50 -11.63
N LEU A 38 -4.49 -5.83 -11.64
CA LEU A 38 -3.60 -6.70 -12.38
C LEU A 38 -4.35 -7.69 -13.27
N LYS A 39 -3.74 -8.01 -14.41
CA LYS A 39 -4.08 -9.18 -15.22
C LYS A 39 -3.40 -10.41 -14.61
N PHE A 40 -4.18 -11.44 -14.32
CA PHE A 40 -3.65 -12.75 -13.89
C PHE A 40 -3.76 -13.76 -15.03
N ARG A 41 -2.74 -14.62 -15.20
CA ARG A 41 -2.60 -15.43 -16.42
C ARG A 41 -3.79 -16.39 -16.58
N GLY A 42 -4.52 -16.23 -17.67
CA GLY A 42 -5.68 -17.08 -17.99
C GLY A 42 -6.93 -16.80 -17.14
N ALA A 43 -6.88 -15.80 -16.24
CA ALA A 43 -8.06 -15.37 -15.51
C ALA A 43 -8.95 -14.50 -16.40
N LYS A 44 -10.26 -14.70 -16.27
CA LYS A 44 -11.26 -13.81 -16.88
C LYS A 44 -11.37 -12.50 -16.10
N ASP A 45 -11.22 -12.59 -14.78
CA ASP A 45 -11.34 -11.46 -13.86
C ASP A 45 -9.99 -10.78 -13.59
N TRP A 46 -10.06 -9.54 -13.10
CA TRP A 46 -8.89 -8.82 -12.64
C TRP A 46 -8.52 -9.23 -11.21
N LEU A 47 -7.22 -9.24 -10.94
CA LEU A 47 -6.67 -9.41 -9.61
C LEU A 47 -6.47 -8.04 -8.97
N LEU A 48 -7.03 -7.84 -7.78
CA LEU A 48 -6.82 -6.64 -6.98
C LEU A 48 -5.79 -6.95 -5.89
N LEU A 49 -4.75 -6.12 -5.80
CA LEU A 49 -3.73 -6.21 -4.75
C LEU A 49 -3.73 -4.93 -3.91
N LYS A 50 -3.85 -5.11 -2.60
CA LYS A 50 -3.74 -4.05 -1.58
C LYS A 50 -2.93 -4.59 -0.41
N SER A 51 -2.23 -3.69 0.25
CA SER A 51 -1.52 -3.95 1.50
C SER A 51 -1.83 -2.83 2.46
N ASP A 52 -2.17 -3.20 3.69
CA ASP A 52 -2.30 -2.30 4.83
C ASP A 52 -1.51 -2.90 6.00
N CYS A 53 -1.19 -2.08 7.01
CA CYS A 53 -0.51 -2.55 8.21
C CYS A 53 -1.25 -2.07 9.45
N VAL A 54 -1.17 -2.85 10.51
CA VAL A 54 -1.60 -2.46 11.85
C VAL A 54 -0.39 -2.50 12.78
N VAL A 55 -0.27 -1.46 13.59
CA VAL A 55 0.91 -1.19 14.43
C VAL A 55 0.42 -0.89 15.84
N GLU A 56 1.00 -1.56 16.84
CA GLU A 56 0.70 -1.32 18.25
C GLU A 56 0.98 0.14 18.61
N GLN A 57 0.13 0.72 19.48
CA GLN A 57 0.14 2.13 19.90
C GLN A 57 -0.18 3.14 18.79
N VAL A 58 -0.52 2.68 17.59
CA VAL A 58 -1.07 3.51 16.49
C VAL A 58 -2.50 3.07 16.14
N HIS A 59 -2.66 1.77 15.90
CA HIS A 59 -3.92 1.17 15.44
C HIS A 59 -4.63 0.37 16.54
N PHE A 60 -3.87 -0.18 17.50
CA PHE A 60 -4.38 -0.98 18.60
C PHE A 60 -3.50 -0.81 19.85
N THR A 61 -4.01 -1.18 21.03
CA THR A 61 -3.22 -1.16 22.28
C THR A 61 -2.70 -2.54 22.65
N LYS A 62 -1.72 -2.61 23.55
CA LYS A 62 -1.16 -3.87 24.06
C LYS A 62 -2.22 -4.83 24.62
N GLU A 63 -3.29 -4.29 25.18
CA GLU A 63 -4.40 -5.03 25.80
C GLU A 63 -5.41 -5.54 24.77
N THR A 64 -5.29 -5.14 23.50
CA THR A 64 -6.21 -5.57 22.44
C THR A 64 -6.12 -7.07 22.23
N ASN A 65 -7.28 -7.73 22.19
CA ASN A 65 -7.35 -9.17 21.95
C ASN A 65 -6.71 -9.51 20.59
N ALA A 66 -5.78 -10.46 20.56
CA ALA A 66 -5.06 -10.83 19.34
C ALA A 66 -5.98 -11.25 18.18
N ARG A 67 -7.14 -11.86 18.47
CA ARG A 67 -8.15 -12.24 17.48
C ARG A 67 -8.94 -11.05 16.93
N ALA A 68 -8.90 -9.90 17.59
CA ALA A 68 -9.49 -8.67 17.08
C ALA A 68 -8.48 -7.85 16.24
N VAL A 69 -7.18 -8.10 16.41
CA VAL A 69 -6.12 -7.45 15.61
C VAL A 69 -6.01 -8.08 14.22
N GLY A 70 -6.18 -9.40 14.10
CA GLY A 70 -6.18 -10.14 12.83
C GLY A 70 -7.58 -10.43 12.33
#